data_AF-A0A1I2ZXB8-F1
#
_entry.id   AF-A0A1I2ZXB8-F1
#
_cell.length_a   1.000
_cell.length_b   1.000
_cell.length_c   1.000
_cell.angle_alpha   90.00
_cell.angle_beta   90.00
_cell.angle_gamma   90.00
#
_symmetry.space_group_name_H-M   'P 1'
#
loop_
_entity.id
_entity.type
_entity.pdbx_description
1 polymer ?
#
loop_
_entity_poly.entity_id
_entity_poly.type
_entity_poly.pdbx_seq_one_letter_code
_entity_poly.pdbx_strand_id
1 'polypeptide(L)'
;MAKNPGNFHQVRADNVEIAYDKETNKLRIQDVDDGGMRVTKNKIGARGIFKYFNIGEVKGSFAADYNADDNAVYVDLNKRK
;
A
#
# COMPACT_ATOMS: atom_id res chain seq x y z
N MET A 1 -16.56 -10.07 19.18
CA MET A 1 -15.27 -10.05 18.45
C MET A 1 -15.56 -9.52 17.05
N ALA A 2 -15.02 -8.35 16.68
CA ALA A 2 -14.74 -7.94 15.29
C ALA A 2 -14.31 -6.47 15.28
N LYS A 3 -13.01 -6.22 15.08
CA LYS A 3 -12.49 -4.99 14.49
C LYS A 3 -11.36 -5.40 13.56
N ASN A 4 -11.66 -5.54 12.27
CA ASN A 4 -10.66 -5.51 11.21
C ASN A 4 -10.79 -4.20 10.42
N PRO A 5 -10.23 -3.08 10.91
CA PRO A 5 -9.81 -2.00 10.04
C PRO A 5 -8.35 -2.26 9.69
N GLY A 6 -8.03 -2.50 8.41
CA GLY A 6 -6.64 -2.48 7.93
C GLY A 6 -5.96 -1.22 8.45
N ASN A 7 -5.12 -1.40 9.46
CA ASN A 7 -4.61 -0.33 10.29
C ASN A 7 -3.22 0.00 9.77
N PHE A 8 -3.12 1.08 9.00
CA PHE A 8 -1.83 1.69 8.64
C PHE A 8 -0.98 2.09 9.87
N HIS A 9 -1.50 1.98 11.10
CA HIS A 9 -0.77 2.24 12.35
C HIS A 9 0.42 1.30 12.62
N GLN A 10 0.57 0.21 11.86
CA GLN A 10 1.69 -0.71 12.01
C GLN A 10 2.97 -0.24 11.30
N VAL A 11 2.81 0.68 10.34
CA VAL A 11 3.85 1.30 9.52
C VAL A 11 4.25 2.59 10.24
N ARG A 12 5.35 2.56 11.02
CA ARG A 12 5.79 3.68 11.87
C ARG A 12 6.76 4.62 11.16
N ALA A 13 7.18 4.30 9.94
CA ALA A 13 8.16 5.12 9.23
C ALA A 13 7.51 6.35 8.57
N ASP A 14 8.29 7.43 8.52
CA ASP A 14 7.92 8.64 7.77
C ASP A 14 7.96 8.40 6.25
N ASN A 15 8.62 7.32 5.82
CA ASN A 15 8.82 6.95 4.42
C ASN A 15 8.46 5.48 4.18
N VAL A 16 7.96 5.20 2.98
CA VAL A 16 7.68 3.83 2.53
C VAL A 16 8.24 3.59 1.14
N GLU A 17 8.66 2.35 0.90
CA GLU A 17 8.84 1.86 -0.46
C GLU A 17 7.54 1.24 -0.96
N ILE A 18 7.28 1.41 -2.26
CA ILE A 18 6.13 0.83 -2.93
C ILE A 18 6.64 0.03 -4.12
N ALA A 19 6.22 -1.21 -4.22
CA ALA A 19 6.47 -2.08 -5.36
C ALA A 19 5.14 -2.54 -5.96
N TYR A 20 5.14 -2.82 -7.27
CA TYR A 20 3.96 -3.31 -7.99
C TYR A 20 4.29 -4.58 -8.76
N ASP A 21 3.55 -5.63 -8.47
CA ASP A 21 3.57 -6.88 -9.23
C ASP A 21 2.45 -6.83 -10.29
N LYS A 22 2.86 -6.80 -11.56
CA LYS A 22 1.97 -6.76 -12.72
C LYS A 22 1.24 -8.07 -12.97
N GLU A 23 1.82 -9.20 -12.59
CA GLU A 23 1.24 -10.53 -12.82
C GLU A 23 0.10 -10.78 -11.85
N THR A 24 0.27 -10.40 -10.59
CA THR A 24 -0.77 -10.57 -9.55
C THR A 24 -1.65 -9.33 -9.36
N ASN A 25 -1.28 -8.20 -9.97
CA ASN A 25 -1.96 -6.90 -9.83
C ASN A 25 -2.04 -6.46 -8.35
N LYS A 26 -0.91 -6.59 -7.64
CA LYS A 26 -0.78 -6.27 -6.21
C LYS A 26 0.26 -5.20 -5.97
N LEU A 27 -0.06 -4.27 -5.08
CA LEU A 27 0.92 -3.34 -4.51
C LEU A 27 1.46 -3.89 -3.21
N ARG A 28 2.77 -3.77 -3.01
CA ARG A 28 3.43 -3.97 -1.72
C ARG A 28 3.89 -2.61 -1.18
N ILE A 29 3.57 -2.32 0.07
CA ILE A 29 3.96 -1.09 0.78
C ILE A 29 4.73 -1.51 2.02
N GLN A 30 5.97 -1.06 2.14
CA GLN A 30 6.88 -1.44 3.21
C GLN A 30 7.54 -0.20 3.82
N ASP A 31 7.74 -0.18 5.13
CA ASP A 31 8.53 0.85 5.82
C ASP A 31 9.97 0.87 5.28
N VAL A 32 10.54 2.07 5.11
CA VAL A 32 11.98 2.23 4.85
C VAL A 32 12.56 3.35 5.69
N ASP A 33 13.81 3.16 6.14
CA ASP A 33 14.50 4.13 7.02
C ASP A 33 14.90 5.40 6.26
N ASP A 34 15.33 5.28 5.00
CA ASP A 34 15.74 6.40 4.16
C ASP A 34 15.30 6.22 2.70
N GLY A 35 15.09 7.33 2.00
CA GLY A 35 14.55 7.35 0.64
C GLY A 35 13.05 7.04 0.58
N GLY A 36 12.60 6.51 -0.55
CA GLY A 36 11.20 6.14 -0.75
C GLY A 36 10.22 7.31 -0.82
N MET A 37 8.95 7.01 -0.58
CA MET A 37 7.84 7.96 -0.64
C MET A 37 7.41 8.36 0.76
N ARG A 38 7.40 9.67 1.02
CA ARG A 38 6.97 10.22 2.31
C ARG A 38 5.49 9.98 2.57
N VAL A 39 5.17 9.43 3.75
CA VAL A 39 3.80 9.29 4.25
C VAL A 39 3.37 10.58 4.90
N THR A 40 2.21 11.12 4.51
CA THR A 40 1.68 12.37 5.08
C THR A 40 0.36 12.09 5.79
N LYS A 41 0.30 12.35 7.10
CA LYS A 41 -0.91 12.11 7.93
C LYS A 41 -1.44 10.67 7.79
N ASN A 42 -0.54 9.69 7.79
CA ASN A 42 -0.84 8.25 7.59
C ASN A 42 -1.56 7.95 6.27
N LYS A 43 -1.33 8.78 5.23
CA LYS A 43 -1.93 8.63 3.91
C LYS A 43 -0.87 8.78 2.82
N ILE A 44 -1.12 8.07 1.72
CA ILE A 44 -0.30 8.06 0.53
C ILE A 44 -1.21 8.34 -0.67
N GLY A 45 -0.81 9.26 -1.54
CA GLY A 45 -1.58 9.59 -2.74
C GLY A 45 -1.44 8.54 -3.83
N ALA A 46 -2.49 7.74 -4.05
CA ALA A 46 -2.48 6.63 -5.01
C ALA A 46 -2.28 7.06 -6.48
N ARG A 47 -2.69 8.28 -6.87
CA ARG A 47 -2.59 8.74 -8.27
C ARG A 47 -1.15 8.78 -8.79
N GLY A 48 -0.20 9.24 -7.98
CA GLY A 48 1.21 9.29 -8.35
C GLY A 48 1.79 7.89 -8.54
N ILE A 49 1.41 6.98 -7.65
CA ILE A 49 1.81 5.56 -7.68
C ILE A 49 1.29 4.88 -8.94
N PHE A 50 0.00 5.06 -9.24
CA PHE A 50 -0.60 4.44 -10.43
C PHE A 50 0.07 4.94 -11.71
N LYS A 51 0.30 6.25 -11.82
CA LYS A 51 1.02 6.83 -12.96
C LYS A 51 2.44 6.27 -13.07
N TYR A 52 3.19 6.19 -11.96
CA TYR A 52 4.57 5.69 -11.94
C TYR A 52 4.66 4.24 -12.44
N PHE A 53 3.75 3.38 -11.97
CA PHE A 53 3.72 1.97 -12.36
C PHE A 53 2.98 1.69 -13.68
N ASN A 54 2.46 2.73 -14.34
CA ASN A 54 1.57 2.64 -15.50
C ASN A 54 0.35 1.72 -15.23
N ILE A 55 -0.14 1.77 -14.00
CA ILE A 55 -1.44 1.22 -13.61
C ILE A 55 -2.45 2.26 -14.10
N GLY A 56 -3.43 1.85 -14.92
CA GLY A 56 -4.44 2.77 -15.46
C GLY A 56 -5.22 3.52 -14.38
N GLU A 57 -6.19 4.35 -14.75
CA GLU A 57 -7.00 5.05 -13.75
C GLU A 57 -7.83 4.08 -12.91
N VAL A 58 -7.34 3.74 -11.72
CA VAL A 58 -8.03 2.89 -10.76
C VAL A 58 -8.84 3.76 -9.78
N LYS A 59 -10.13 3.46 -9.64
CA LYS A 59 -11.06 4.14 -8.72
C LYS A 59 -11.61 3.13 -7.71
N GLY A 60 -11.75 3.56 -6.46
CA GLY A 60 -12.38 2.79 -5.38
C GLY A 60 -11.44 2.48 -4.21
N SER A 61 -11.94 1.66 -3.30
CA SER A 61 -11.22 1.14 -2.14
C SER A 61 -10.90 -0.34 -2.39
N PHE A 62 -9.69 -0.76 -2.01
CA PHE A 62 -9.20 -2.11 -2.23
C PHE A 62 -8.92 -2.81 -0.91
N ALA A 63 -8.99 -4.14 -0.92
CA ALA A 63 -8.57 -4.96 0.20
C ALA A 63 -7.06 -4.78 0.42
N ALA A 64 -6.67 -4.64 1.68
CA ALA A 64 -5.29 -4.50 2.10
C ALA A 64 -5.04 -5.41 3.31
N ASP A 65 -4.02 -6.25 3.21
CA ASP A 65 -3.65 -7.23 4.22
C ASP A 65 -2.21 -6.99 4.66
N TYR A 66 -1.97 -6.97 5.97
CA TYR A 66 -0.63 -6.88 6.53
C TYR A 66 -0.01 -8.28 6.65
N ASN A 67 1.21 -8.42 6.14
CA ASN A 67 2.02 -9.62 6.29
C ASN A 67 3.15 -9.32 7.30
N ALA A 68 3.17 -10.04 8.41
CA ALA A 68 4.15 -9.86 9.48
C ALA A 68 5.54 -10.38 9.12
N ASP A 69 5.64 -11.43 8.31
CA ASP A 69 6.93 -12.03 7.91
C ASP A 69 7.73 -11.08 7.02
N ASP A 70 7.05 -10.31 6.16
CA ASP A 70 7.67 -9.29 5.27
C ASP A 70 7.57 -7.86 5.83
N ASN A 71 6.94 -7.70 7.00
CA ASN A 71 6.58 -6.40 7.58
C ASN A 71 6.02 -5.41 6.53
N ALA A 72 5.05 -5.88 5.73
CA ALA A 72 4.56 -5.13 4.58
C ALA A 72 3.04 -5.24 4.46
N VAL A 73 2.43 -4.18 3.90
CA VAL A 73 1.02 -4.16 3.53
C VAL A 73 0.89 -4.49 2.05
N TYR A 74 0.05 -5.47 1.75
CA TYR A 74 -0.28 -5.88 0.40
C TYR A 74 -1.68 -5.42 0.02
N VAL A 75 -1.80 -4.69 -1.08
CA VAL A 75 -3.09 -4.22 -1.62
C VAL A 75 -3.40 -4.98 -2.90
N ASP A 76 -4.55 -5.66 -2.93
CA ASP A 76 -5.01 -6.42 -4.09
C ASP A 76 -5.97 -5.56 -4.94
N LEU A 77 -5.49 -5.09 -6.09
CA LEU A 77 -6.27 -4.19 -6.96
C LEU A 77 -7.41 -4.91 -7.70
N ASN A 78 -7.48 -6.24 -7.62
CA ASN A 78 -8.61 -7.02 -8.14
C ASN A 78 -9.77 -7.11 -7.13
N LYS A 79 -9.50 -6.87 -5.84
CA LYS A 79 -10.47 -7.04 -4.75
C LYS A 79 -10.94 -5.70 -4.21
N ARG A 80 -12.14 -5.30 -4.63
CA ARG A 80 -12.81 -4.12 -4.08
C ARG A 80 -13.32 -4.38 -2.67
N LYS A 81 -13.29 -3.34 -1.84
CA LYS A 81 -13.89 -3.31 -0.50
C LYS A 81 -15.27 -2.67 -0.51
#